data_AF-A0A2T2VH11-F1
#
_entry.id   AF-A0A2T2VH11-F1
#
_cell.length_a   1.000
_cell.length_b   1.000
_cell.length_c   1.000
_cell.angle_alpha   90.00
_cell.angle_beta   90.00
_cell.angle_gamma   90.00
#
_symmetry.space_group_name_H-M   'P 1'
#
loop_
_entity.id
_entity.type
_entity.pdbx_description
1 polymer ?
#
loop_
_entity_poly.entity_id
_entity_poly.type
_entity_poly.pdbx_seq_one_letter_code
_entity_poly.pdbx_strand_id
1 'polypeptide(L)'
;PIPDHVKFVDGGLIANFPIDAFHVQKVPRLPSFGIKLGMKRNQPNESYTLGHFANDMISAMRQVHHYEFLMNNRDYEHLIQSVDVGDHNWYNFAISNEDKIDLFIRGAKAADEFLRKFNWHEYKALRREIVGGR
;
A
#
# COMPACT_ATOMS: atom_id res chain seq x y z
N PRO A 1 -29.15 13.83 -4.15
CA PRO A 1 -29.16 13.98 -5.62
C PRO A 1 -28.02 13.16 -6.24
N ILE A 2 -28.35 12.22 -7.13
CA ILE A 2 -27.36 11.43 -7.87
C ILE A 2 -27.06 12.21 -9.17
N PRO A 3 -25.79 12.48 -9.51
CA PRO A 3 -25.45 13.26 -10.69
C PRO A 3 -25.75 12.51 -12.00
N ASP A 4 -26.22 13.24 -13.01
CA ASP A 4 -26.57 12.69 -14.34
C ASP A 4 -25.36 12.19 -15.14
N HIS A 5 -24.16 12.65 -14.79
CA HIS A 5 -22.91 12.26 -15.43
C HIS A 5 -21.80 12.04 -14.40
N VAL A 6 -21.02 10.97 -14.61
CA VAL A 6 -19.85 10.63 -13.79
C VAL A 6 -18.65 10.47 -14.71
N LYS A 7 -17.51 11.05 -14.32
CA LYS A 7 -16.22 10.84 -15.00
C LYS A 7 -15.36 9.93 -14.14
N PHE A 8 -14.93 8.82 -14.72
CA PHE A 8 -13.99 7.92 -14.09
C PHE A 8 -12.56 8.39 -14.38
N VAL A 9 -11.76 8.46 -13.34
CA VAL A 9 -10.31 8.72 -13.40
C VAL A 9 -9.59 7.50 -12.86
N ASP A 10 -8.32 7.32 -13.23
CA ASP A 10 -7.52 6.22 -12.70
C ASP A 10 -7.49 6.27 -11.16
N GLY A 11 -7.85 5.17 -10.51
CA GLY A 11 -7.81 5.03 -9.05
C GLY A 11 -6.41 5.21 -8.48
N GLY A 12 -5.36 5.01 -9.29
CA GLY A 12 -3.98 5.33 -8.97
C GLY A 12 -3.73 6.83 -8.74
N LEU A 13 -4.69 7.71 -9.07
CA LEU A 13 -4.69 9.14 -8.70
C LEU A 13 -5.17 9.39 -7.26
N ILE A 14 -5.96 8.49 -6.67
CA ILE A 14 -6.60 8.70 -5.36
C ILE A 14 -6.10 7.70 -4.29
N ALA A 15 -5.79 6.45 -4.64
CA ALA A 15 -5.31 5.44 -3.70
C ALA A 15 -4.42 4.39 -4.37
N ASN A 16 -3.11 4.43 -4.12
CA ASN A 16 -2.18 3.38 -4.54
C ASN A 16 -2.22 2.13 -3.63
N PHE A 17 -2.97 2.18 -2.52
CA PHE A 17 -3.04 1.10 -1.55
C PHE A 17 -4.35 1.15 -0.74
N PRO A 18 -5.50 0.84 -1.37
CA PRO A 18 -6.82 0.94 -0.75
C PRO A 18 -7.08 -0.23 0.20
N ILE A 19 -6.23 -0.35 1.23
CA ILE A 19 -6.33 -1.44 2.20
C ILE A 19 -7.56 -1.31 3.09
N ASP A 20 -8.07 -0.08 3.21
CA ASP A 20 -9.35 0.27 3.83
C ASP A 20 -10.55 -0.34 3.11
N ALA A 21 -10.50 -0.45 1.78
CA ALA A 21 -11.55 -1.10 1.00
C ALA A 21 -11.68 -2.60 1.33
N PHE A 22 -10.60 -3.22 1.83
CA PHE A 22 -10.58 -4.61 2.28
C PHE A 22 -10.79 -4.76 3.80
N HIS A 23 -11.00 -3.65 4.51
CA HIS A 23 -11.19 -3.67 5.96
C HIS A 23 -12.59 -4.15 6.35
N VAL A 24 -12.64 -5.07 7.31
CA VAL A 24 -13.91 -5.51 7.93
C VAL A 24 -13.89 -5.25 9.43
N GLN A 25 -14.96 -4.66 9.96
CA GLN A 25 -15.09 -4.34 11.39
C GLN A 25 -15.33 -5.56 12.29
N LYS A 26 -15.27 -6.77 11.73
CA LYS A 26 -15.39 -8.05 12.44
C LYS A 26 -14.07 -8.83 12.39
N VAL A 27 -14.02 -9.98 13.04
CA VAL A 27 -12.90 -10.93 12.83
C VAL A 27 -12.98 -11.43 11.38
N PRO A 28 -11.96 -11.19 10.55
CA PRO A 28 -11.99 -11.59 9.14
C PRO A 28 -11.95 -13.12 9.01
N ARG A 29 -12.63 -13.64 7.99
CA ARG A 29 -12.65 -15.09 7.69
C ARG A 29 -11.37 -15.57 7.02
N LEU A 30 -10.73 -14.66 6.26
CA LEU A 30 -9.50 -14.89 5.51
C LEU A 30 -8.57 -13.67 5.69
N PRO A 31 -7.26 -13.85 5.62
CA PRO A 31 -6.34 -12.72 5.65
C PRO A 31 -6.39 -11.94 4.33
N SER A 32 -6.27 -10.62 4.44
CA SER A 32 -6.00 -9.72 3.30
C SER A 32 -4.54 -9.31 3.39
N PHE A 33 -3.78 -9.46 2.31
CA PHE A 33 -2.37 -9.04 2.30
C PHE A 33 -2.19 -7.85 1.40
N GLY A 34 -1.35 -6.92 1.83
CA GLY A 34 -1.01 -5.74 1.06
C GLY A 34 0.49 -5.68 0.79
N ILE A 35 0.87 -5.47 -0.47
CA ILE A 35 2.27 -5.30 -0.88
C ILE A 35 2.51 -3.84 -1.25
N LYS A 36 3.43 -3.18 -0.54
CA LYS A 36 3.85 -1.81 -0.82
C LYS A 36 5.13 -1.83 -1.62
N LEU A 37 5.12 -1.26 -2.82
CA LEU A 37 6.30 -1.14 -3.67
C LEU A 37 7.05 0.16 -3.36
N GLY A 38 8.34 0.03 -3.10
CA GLY A 38 9.24 1.16 -2.85
C GLY A 38 9.30 1.61 -1.39
N MET A 39 10.50 2.02 -1.00
CA MET A 39 10.76 2.73 0.26
C MET A 39 10.41 4.21 0.07
N LYS A 40 10.09 4.93 1.16
CA LYS A 40 9.97 6.39 1.13
C LYS A 40 11.27 6.98 0.57
N ARG A 41 11.23 7.50 -0.67
CA ARG A 41 12.32 8.32 -1.21
C ARG A 41 12.41 9.55 -0.32
N ASN A 42 13.48 9.63 0.48
CA ASN A 42 13.77 10.74 1.37
C ASN A 42 14.40 11.95 0.63
N GLN A 43 14.31 11.98 -0.69
CA GLN A 43 14.90 13.03 -1.51
C GLN A 43 13.77 13.91 -2.07
N PRO A 44 13.76 15.22 -1.76
CA PRO A 44 12.86 16.15 -2.42
C PRO A 44 13.16 16.16 -3.92
N ASN A 45 12.14 15.97 -4.74
CA ASN A 45 12.29 16.12 -6.20
C ASN A 45 12.48 17.62 -6.50
N GLU A 46 13.66 18.01 -7.01
CA GLU A 46 14.05 19.41 -7.24
C GLU A 46 13.41 20.06 -8.50
N SER A 47 12.29 19.51 -9.01
CA SER A 47 11.66 19.99 -10.26
C SER A 47 10.31 20.63 -10.01
N TYR A 48 10.28 21.97 -10.04
CA TYR A 48 9.12 22.82 -9.73
C TYR A 48 8.20 23.07 -10.94
N THR A 49 7.51 22.04 -11.42
CA THR A 49 6.41 22.22 -12.40
C THR A 49 5.04 22.11 -11.74
N LEU A 50 4.02 22.79 -12.30
CA LEU A 50 2.65 22.79 -11.76
C LEU A 50 2.05 21.37 -11.67
N GLY A 51 2.40 20.49 -12.62
CA GLY A 51 2.01 19.07 -12.60
C GLY A 51 2.72 18.26 -11.50
N HIS A 52 3.98 18.59 -11.20
CA HIS A 52 4.70 18.01 -10.06
C HIS A 52 4.06 18.41 -8.73
N PHE A 53 3.72 19.68 -8.56
CA PHE A 53 3.05 20.17 -7.34
C PHE A 53 1.70 19.48 -7.11
N ALA A 54 0.89 19.30 -8.16
CA ALA A 54 -0.36 18.55 -8.06
C ALA A 54 -0.13 17.08 -7.66
N ASN A 55 0.87 16.42 -8.24
CA ASN A 55 1.27 15.07 -7.86
C ASN A 55 1.79 14.97 -6.41
N ASP A 56 2.55 15.97 -5.95
CA ASP A 56 3.07 16.04 -4.60
C ASP A 56 1.94 16.26 -3.58
N MET A 57 0.98 17.13 -3.87
CA MET A 57 -0.24 17.31 -3.06
C MET A 57 -1.04 16.02 -2.96
N ILE A 58 -1.26 15.35 -4.09
CA ILE A 58 -1.96 14.07 -4.14
C ILE A 58 -1.20 13.01 -3.34
N SER A 59 0.13 12.96 -3.46
CA SER A 59 0.99 12.03 -2.71
C SER A 59 0.94 12.30 -1.19
N ALA A 60 0.93 13.57 -0.79
CA ALA A 60 0.78 13.98 0.61
C ALA A 60 -0.60 13.61 1.17
N MET A 61 -1.68 13.89 0.46
CA MET A 61 -3.05 13.52 0.85
C MET A 61 -3.18 11.99 1.02
N ARG A 62 -2.57 11.21 0.12
CA ARG A 62 -2.50 9.74 0.24
C ARG A 62 -1.73 9.29 1.48
N GLN A 63 -0.58 9.91 1.74
CA GLN A 63 0.24 9.57 2.90
C GLN A 63 -0.52 9.83 4.20
N VAL A 64 -1.25 10.94 4.28
CA VAL A 64 -2.12 11.25 5.43
C VAL A 64 -3.22 10.20 5.57
N HIS A 65 -3.97 9.90 4.51
CA HIS A 65 -5.07 8.92 4.57
C HIS A 65 -4.60 7.51 4.97
N HIS A 66 -3.46 7.07 4.42
CA HIS A 66 -2.86 5.78 4.77
C HIS A 66 -2.36 5.76 6.23
N TYR A 67 -1.75 6.86 6.69
CA TYR A 67 -1.29 6.99 8.06
C TYR A 67 -2.48 6.98 9.04
N GLU A 68 -3.53 7.74 8.78
CA GLU A 68 -4.75 7.75 9.60
C GLU A 68 -5.40 6.37 9.67
N PHE A 69 -5.48 5.66 8.54
CA PHE A 69 -6.02 4.30 8.53
C PHE A 69 -5.18 3.34 9.39
N LEU A 70 -3.84 3.37 9.26
CA LEU A 70 -2.94 2.53 10.05
C LEU A 70 -2.96 2.90 11.53
N MET A 71 -3.02 4.19 11.88
CA MET A 71 -3.15 4.64 13.27
C MET A 71 -4.45 4.13 13.90
N ASN A 72 -5.54 4.14 13.16
CA ASN A 72 -6.85 3.65 13.62
C ASN A 72 -6.98 2.12 13.59
N ASN A 73 -6.11 1.43 12.84
CA ASN A 73 -6.15 -0.02 12.63
C ASN A 73 -4.72 -0.60 12.64
N ARG A 74 -4.00 -0.44 13.76
CA ARG A 74 -2.59 -0.83 13.89
C ARG A 74 -2.35 -2.32 13.62
N ASP A 75 -3.38 -3.15 13.76
CA ASP A 75 -3.31 -4.57 13.40
C ASP A 75 -2.96 -4.81 11.92
N TYR A 76 -3.25 -3.86 11.03
CA TYR A 76 -2.92 -3.97 9.62
C TYR A 76 -1.42 -3.94 9.33
N GLU A 77 -0.58 -3.47 10.27
CA GLU A 77 0.88 -3.58 10.16
C GLU A 77 1.32 -5.05 10.01
N HIS A 78 0.57 -6.01 10.55
CA HIS A 78 0.84 -7.45 10.42
C HIS A 78 0.48 -8.05 9.05
N LEU A 79 -0.25 -7.30 8.22
CA LEU A 79 -0.76 -7.74 6.92
C LEU A 79 -0.04 -7.11 5.73
N ILE A 80 0.85 -6.15 5.99
CA ILE A 80 1.52 -5.37 4.96
C ILE A 80 2.99 -5.77 4.90
N GLN A 81 3.46 -6.04 3.69
CA GLN A 81 4.88 -6.20 3.41
C GLN A 81 5.35 -5.11 2.44
N SER A 82 6.54 -4.57 2.68
CA SER A 82 7.18 -3.65 1.74
C SER A 82 8.20 -4.39 0.88
N VAL A 83 8.23 -4.07 -0.41
CA VAL A 83 9.23 -4.57 -1.36
C VAL A 83 10.13 -3.41 -1.74
N ASP A 84 11.42 -3.57 -1.44
CA ASP A 84 12.42 -2.64 -1.94
C ASP A 84 12.64 -2.87 -3.44
N VAL A 85 12.17 -1.91 -4.24
CA VAL A 85 12.34 -1.90 -5.70
C VAL A 85 13.66 -1.25 -6.14
N GLY A 86 14.58 -0.94 -5.22
CA GLY A 86 15.89 -0.36 -5.54
C GLY A 86 15.77 0.93 -6.36
N ASP A 87 16.60 1.03 -7.41
CA ASP A 87 16.64 2.18 -8.32
C ASP A 87 15.63 2.08 -9.49
N HIS A 88 14.78 1.04 -9.49
CA HIS A 88 13.80 0.83 -10.56
C HIS A 88 12.78 1.98 -10.57
N ASN A 89 12.73 2.71 -11.69
CA ASN A 89 11.78 3.79 -11.87
C ASN A 89 10.39 3.22 -12.18
N TRP A 90 9.43 3.48 -11.30
CA TRP A 90 8.05 3.06 -11.43
C TRP A 90 7.31 3.65 -12.66
N TYR A 91 7.84 4.72 -13.25
CA TYR A 91 7.36 5.29 -14.51
C TYR A 91 8.04 4.69 -15.76
N ASN A 92 9.09 3.90 -15.60
CA ASN A 92 9.75 3.28 -16.74
C ASN A 92 8.97 2.05 -17.19
N PHE A 93 8.21 2.19 -18.27
CA PHE A 93 7.50 1.06 -18.89
C PHE A 93 8.42 0.21 -19.79
N ALA A 94 9.63 0.68 -20.09
CA ALA A 94 10.67 -0.03 -20.84
C ALA A 94 11.70 -0.65 -19.87
N ILE A 95 11.23 -1.55 -19.00
CA ILE A 95 12.07 -2.29 -18.06
C ILE A 95 12.84 -3.38 -18.84
N SER A 96 14.16 -3.47 -18.64
CA SER A 96 15.01 -4.51 -19.25
C SER A 96 14.61 -5.90 -18.74
N ASN A 97 15.05 -6.97 -19.40
CA ASN A 97 14.74 -8.32 -18.93
C ASN A 97 15.48 -8.62 -17.63
N GLU A 98 16.69 -8.09 -17.50
CA GLU A 98 17.53 -8.17 -16.31
C GLU A 98 16.84 -7.49 -15.12
N ASP A 99 16.32 -6.27 -15.30
CA ASP A 99 15.62 -5.52 -14.26
C ASP A 99 14.29 -6.19 -13.86
N LYS A 100 13.57 -6.81 -14.80
CA LYS A 100 12.36 -7.61 -14.49
C LYS A 100 12.70 -8.81 -13.60
N ILE A 101 13.79 -9.52 -13.91
CA ILE A 101 14.24 -10.65 -13.11
C ILE A 101 14.64 -10.19 -11.71
N ASP A 102 15.36 -9.07 -11.60
CA ASP A 102 15.73 -8.49 -10.31
C ASP A 102 14.50 -8.10 -9.47
N LEU A 103 13.53 -7.39 -10.06
CA LEU A 103 12.26 -7.04 -9.40
C LEU A 103 11.49 -8.28 -8.93
N PHE A 104 11.45 -9.33 -9.75
CA PHE A 104 10.81 -10.59 -9.40
C PHE A 104 11.49 -11.26 -8.20
N ILE A 105 12.83 -11.35 -8.21
CA ILE A 105 13.60 -11.92 -7.11
C ILE A 105 13.38 -11.14 -5.81
N ARG A 106 13.37 -9.81 -5.88
CA ARG A 106 13.08 -8.94 -4.72
C ARG A 106 11.68 -9.19 -4.16
N GLY A 107 10.67 -9.26 -5.02
CA GLY A 107 9.31 -9.59 -4.63
C GLY A 107 9.19 -10.97 -3.99
N ALA A 108 9.85 -11.98 -4.56
CA ALA A 108 9.86 -13.33 -4.04
C ALA A 108 10.51 -13.43 -2.65
N LYS A 109 11.63 -12.73 -2.43
CA LYS A 109 12.29 -12.65 -1.12
C LYS A 109 11.40 -11.98 -0.07
N ALA A 110 10.81 -10.84 -0.41
CA ALA A 110 9.89 -10.14 0.49
C ALA A 110 8.67 -10.99 0.84
N ALA A 111 8.14 -11.76 -0.11
CA ALA A 111 7.04 -12.69 0.12
C ALA A 111 7.45 -13.86 1.03
N ASP A 112 8.62 -14.48 0.84
CA ASP A 112 9.14 -15.52 1.74
C ASP A 112 9.31 -14.98 3.17
N GLU A 113 9.90 -13.80 3.33
CA GLU A 113 10.04 -13.16 4.64
C GLU A 113 8.69 -12.90 5.31
N PHE A 114 7.71 -12.41 4.55
CA PHE A 114 6.37 -12.14 5.06
C PHE A 114 5.69 -13.43 5.51
N LEU A 115 5.69 -14.46 4.65
CA LEU A 115 5.03 -15.74 4.93
C LEU A 115 5.66 -16.47 6.13
N ARG A 116 6.96 -16.32 6.36
CA ARG A 116 7.64 -16.87 7.56
C ARG A 116 7.26 -16.17 8.85
N LYS A 117 6.97 -14.86 8.79
CA LYS A 117 6.62 -14.04 9.96
C LYS A 117 5.11 -14.05 10.24
N PHE A 118 4.30 -14.22 9.19
CA PHE A 118 2.86 -14.08 9.28
C PHE A 118 2.22 -15.28 10.01
N ASN A 119 1.57 -15.00 11.14
CA ASN A 119 0.78 -15.99 11.88
C ASN A 119 -0.71 -15.64 11.87
N TRP A 120 -1.49 -16.42 11.13
CA TRP A 120 -2.94 -16.20 10.99
C TRP A 120 -3.71 -16.40 12.30
N HIS A 121 -3.27 -17.33 13.15
CA HIS A 121 -3.95 -17.60 14.41
C HIS A 121 -3.76 -16.45 15.41
N GLU A 122 -2.54 -15.93 15.51
CA GLU A 122 -2.22 -14.74 16.31
C GLU A 122 -2.97 -13.51 15.79
N TYR A 123 -2.98 -13.29 14.48
CA TYR A 123 -3.72 -12.15 13.90
C TYR A 123 -5.23 -12.24 14.21
N LYS A 124 -5.85 -13.42 14.13
CA LYS A 124 -7.26 -13.60 14.53
C LYS A 124 -7.49 -13.36 16.01
N ALA A 125 -6.55 -13.74 16.88
CA ALA A 125 -6.64 -13.48 18.31
C ALA A 125 -6.63 -11.97 18.59
N LEU A 126 -5.67 -11.24 18.00
CA LEU A 126 -5.60 -9.79 18.05
C LEU A 126 -6.91 -9.13 17.57
N ARG A 127 -7.48 -9.59 16.44
CA ARG A 127 -8.77 -9.08 15.95
C ARG A 127 -9.93 -9.33 16.91
N ARG A 128 -9.95 -10.45 17.64
CA ARG A 128 -10.99 -10.73 18.64
C ARG A 128 -10.89 -9.78 19.81
N GLU A 129 -9.68 -9.48 20.27
CA GLU A 129 -9.46 -8.51 21.35
C GLU A 129 -9.93 -7.10 20.94
N ILE A 130 -9.57 -6.66 19.73
CA ILE A 130 -9.98 -5.35 19.20
C ILE A 130 -11.50 -5.25 19.04
N VAL A 131 -12.15 -6.32 18.55
CA VAL A 131 -13.60 -6.32 18.33
C VAL A 131 -14.38 -6.51 19.63
N GLY A 132 -13.88 -7.32 20.57
CA GLY A 132 -14.54 -7.60 21.85
C GLY A 132 -14.30 -6.55 22.93
N GLY A 133 -13.27 -5.70 22.77
CA GLY A 133 -13.04 -4.53 23.62
C GLY A 133 -13.81 -3.27 23.20
N ARG A 134 -14.66 -3.37 22.16
CA ARG A 134 -15.64 -2.36 21.75
C ARG A 134 -17.03 -2.79 22.17
#